data_AF-A0A3A8K1F9-F1
#
_entry.id   AF-A0A3A8K1F9-F1
#
_cell.length_a   1.000
_cell.length_b   1.000
_cell.length_c   1.000
_cell.angle_alpha   90.00
_cell.angle_beta   90.00
_cell.angle_gamma   90.00
#
_symmetry.space_group_name_H-M   'P 1'
#
loop_
_entity.id
_entity.type
_entity.pdbx_description
1 polymer ?
#
loop_
_entity_poly.entity_id
_entity_poly.type
_entity_poly.pdbx_seq_one_letter_code
_entity_poly.pdbx_strand_id
1 'polypeptide(L)'
;MRTALAGSTSVHTLLERPANAARVFSFHADRQREDVERHTEWAAGHYREVVRHGEQPFWRKRAETVPPSSVRPSAMPEASDPAALLHAPVALSEGAKRVEVPCIVGDFIESRRAVLPPNQLRPVAYLGGIELAPLLDEVERGGTLLDVVRRWSRWVPMRQGLEIAGWLVAHGLLRPGDPALR
;
A
#
# COMPACT_ATOMS: atom_id res chain seq x y z
N MET A 1 -16.17 -13.09 0.50
CA MET A 1 -17.14 -12.08 0.00
C MET A 1 -16.53 -10.93 -0.82
N ARG A 2 -15.20 -10.82 -0.97
CA ARG A 2 -14.55 -9.68 -1.68
C ARG A 2 -14.45 -9.84 -3.21
N THR A 3 -14.87 -10.99 -3.74
CA THR A 3 -14.80 -11.38 -5.17
C THR A 3 -16.06 -11.00 -5.94
N ALA A 4 -17.24 -11.10 -5.33
CA ALA A 4 -18.51 -10.77 -5.98
C ALA A 4 -18.60 -9.28 -6.36
N LEU A 5 -18.24 -8.38 -5.44
CA LEU A 5 -18.21 -6.93 -5.70
C LEU A 5 -17.25 -6.61 -6.86
N ALA A 6 -16.00 -7.07 -6.77
CA ALA A 6 -14.99 -6.87 -7.81
C ALA A 6 -15.45 -7.40 -9.18
N GLY A 7 -16.07 -8.58 -9.22
CA GLY A 7 -16.63 -9.15 -10.46
C GLY A 7 -17.76 -8.29 -11.03
N SER A 8 -18.71 -7.86 -10.19
CA SER A 8 -19.83 -7.02 -10.62
C SER A 8 -19.37 -5.66 -11.17
N THR A 9 -18.44 -4.98 -10.48
CA THR A 9 -17.87 -3.71 -10.92
C THR A 9 -17.10 -3.88 -12.24
N SER A 10 -16.34 -4.97 -12.40
CA SER A 10 -15.64 -5.29 -13.65
C SER A 10 -16.60 -5.43 -14.83
N VAL A 11 -17.65 -6.25 -14.68
CA VAL A 11 -18.66 -6.46 -15.73
C VAL A 11 -19.38 -5.15 -16.05
N HIS A 12 -19.81 -4.42 -15.01
CA HIS A 12 -20.47 -3.13 -15.19
C HIS A 12 -19.57 -2.12 -15.93
N THR A 13 -18.29 -2.05 -15.57
CA THR A 13 -17.31 -1.18 -16.26
C THR A 13 -17.13 -1.59 -17.72
N LEU A 14 -17.07 -2.89 -18.03
CA LEU A 14 -16.92 -3.36 -19.40
C LEU A 14 -18.14 -3.03 -20.28
N LEU A 15 -19.34 -3.07 -19.71
CA LEU A 15 -20.59 -2.77 -20.43
C LEU A 15 -20.77 -1.27 -20.66
N GLU A 16 -20.60 -0.45 -19.61
CA GLU A 16 -20.86 0.99 -19.68
C GLU A 16 -19.68 1.82 -20.20
N ARG A 17 -18.45 1.32 -20.00
CA ARG A 17 -17.20 2.03 -20.33
C ARG A 17 -16.19 1.09 -20.99
N PRO A 18 -16.48 0.55 -22.19
CA PRO A 18 -15.62 -0.43 -22.85
C PRO A 18 -14.20 0.08 -23.15
N ALA A 19 -14.03 1.40 -23.31
CA ALA A 19 -12.70 2.03 -23.42
C ALA A 19 -11.79 1.77 -22.20
N ASN A 20 -12.35 1.39 -21.05
CA ASN A 20 -11.62 1.04 -19.84
C ASN A 20 -11.26 -0.46 -19.74
N ALA A 21 -11.57 -1.28 -20.74
CA ALA A 21 -11.39 -2.73 -20.67
C ALA A 21 -9.96 -3.16 -20.28
N ALA A 22 -8.94 -2.49 -20.82
CA ALA A 22 -7.54 -2.76 -20.45
C ALA A 22 -7.29 -2.59 -18.94
N ARG A 23 -7.92 -1.61 -18.29
CA ARG A 23 -7.82 -1.36 -16.84
C ARG A 23 -8.53 -2.45 -16.03
N VAL A 24 -9.65 -2.94 -16.53
CA VAL A 24 -10.39 -4.05 -15.90
C VAL A 24 -9.56 -5.33 -15.94
N PHE A 25 -8.92 -5.61 -17.07
CA PHE A 25 -8.05 -6.79 -17.21
C PHE A 25 -6.82 -6.71 -16.33
N SER A 26 -6.14 -5.56 -16.26
CA SER A 26 -5.00 -5.39 -15.36
C SER A 26 -5.42 -5.52 -13.90
N PHE A 27 -6.54 -4.92 -13.50
CA PHE A 27 -7.10 -5.07 -12.14
C PHE A 27 -7.32 -6.53 -11.75
N HIS A 28 -7.93 -7.30 -12.65
CA HIS A 28 -8.19 -8.71 -12.40
C HIS A 28 -6.90 -9.53 -12.32
N ALA A 29 -5.96 -9.30 -13.25
CA ALA A 29 -4.68 -9.99 -13.26
C ALA A 29 -3.85 -9.71 -12.00
N ASP A 30 -3.79 -8.46 -11.56
CA ASP A 30 -3.09 -8.05 -10.34
C ASP A 30 -3.73 -8.70 -9.12
N ARG A 31 -5.06 -8.69 -9.03
CA ARG A 31 -5.79 -9.29 -7.91
C ARG A 31 -5.65 -10.82 -7.86
N GLN A 32 -5.67 -11.48 -9.01
CA GLN A 32 -5.42 -12.92 -9.08
C GLN A 32 -4.00 -13.25 -8.60
N ARG A 33 -3.00 -12.46 -9.00
CA ARG A 33 -1.62 -12.61 -8.53
C ARG A 33 -1.53 -12.44 -7.01
N GLU A 34 -2.14 -11.39 -6.46
CA GLU A 34 -2.20 -11.14 -5.01
C GLU A 34 -2.83 -12.32 -4.24
N ASP A 35 -3.95 -12.86 -4.75
CA ASP A 35 -4.65 -13.96 -4.11
C ASP A 35 -3.80 -15.24 -4.14
N VAL A 36 -3.15 -15.55 -5.27
CA VAL A 36 -2.22 -16.69 -5.39
C VAL A 36 -1.05 -16.56 -4.42
N GLU A 37 -0.42 -15.38 -4.34
CA GLU A 37 0.69 -15.13 -3.43
C GLU A 37 0.30 -15.32 -1.97
N ARG A 38 -0.83 -14.72 -1.55
CA ARG A 38 -1.36 -14.84 -0.19
C ARG A 38 -1.70 -16.28 0.16
N HIS A 39 -2.36 -16.99 -0.74
CA HIS A 39 -2.67 -18.40 -0.54
C HIS A 39 -1.41 -19.26 -0.45
N THR A 40 -0.38 -18.94 -1.24
CA THR A 40 0.92 -19.62 -1.18
C THR A 40 1.59 -19.39 0.18
N GLU A 41 1.60 -18.15 0.68
CA GLU A 41 2.15 -17.79 1.99
C GLU A 41 1.42 -18.52 3.13
N TRP A 42 0.09 -18.47 3.11
CA TRP A 42 -0.74 -19.17 4.10
C TRP A 42 -0.50 -20.67 4.08
N ALA A 43 -0.51 -21.27 2.89
CA ALA A 43 -0.25 -22.70 2.74
C ALA A 43 1.14 -23.05 3.31
N ALA A 44 2.19 -22.32 2.94
CA ALA A 44 3.54 -22.54 3.46
C ALA A 44 3.61 -22.42 4.99
N GLY A 45 2.87 -21.45 5.58
CA GLY A 45 2.71 -21.33 7.03
C GLY A 45 2.07 -22.56 7.66
N HIS A 46 0.97 -23.07 7.12
CA HIS A 46 0.31 -24.27 7.62
C HIS A 46 1.21 -25.51 7.52
N TYR A 47 2.01 -25.62 6.45
CA TYR A 47 3.00 -26.70 6.34
C TYR A 47 4.12 -26.60 7.38
N ARG A 48 4.53 -25.38 7.77
CA ARG A 48 5.53 -25.16 8.84
C ARG A 48 5.03 -25.55 10.22
N GLU A 49 3.73 -25.43 10.49
CA GLU A 49 3.14 -25.81 11.79
C GLU A 49 3.13 -27.32 12.03
N VAL A 50 3.24 -28.15 10.99
CA VAL A 50 3.23 -29.61 11.10
C VAL A 50 4.63 -30.14 11.46
N VAL A 51 4.97 -30.09 12.75
CA VAL A 51 6.26 -30.56 13.29
C VAL A 51 6.50 -32.06 13.02
N ARG A 52 5.43 -32.89 13.11
CA ARG A 52 5.52 -34.36 13.01
C ARG A 52 6.12 -34.86 11.70
N HIS A 53 5.96 -34.10 10.61
CA HIS A 53 6.44 -34.49 9.28
C HIS A 53 7.40 -33.45 8.68
N GLY A 54 7.84 -32.46 9.46
CA GLY A 54 8.61 -31.31 8.96
C GLY A 54 9.91 -31.67 8.23
N GLU A 55 10.56 -32.77 8.61
CA GLU A 55 11.80 -33.24 7.96
C GLU A 55 11.58 -33.99 6.64
N GLN A 56 10.35 -34.40 6.34
CA GLN A 56 10.07 -35.13 5.12
C GLN A 56 10.16 -34.20 3.89
N PRO A 57 10.80 -34.63 2.78
CA PRO A 57 11.05 -33.77 1.62
C PRO A 57 9.81 -33.07 1.04
N PHE A 58 8.67 -33.77 1.05
CA PHE A 58 7.38 -33.22 0.60
C PHE A 58 6.93 -32.02 1.45
N TRP A 59 6.97 -32.17 2.78
CA TRP A 59 6.52 -31.16 3.73
C TRP A 59 7.49 -29.98 3.77
N ARG A 60 8.80 -30.26 3.82
CA ARG A 60 9.85 -29.24 3.80
C ARG A 60 9.76 -28.34 2.57
N LYS A 61 9.64 -28.93 1.37
CA LYS A 61 9.53 -28.16 0.12
C LYS A 61 8.34 -27.17 0.13
N ARG A 62 7.19 -27.58 0.69
CA ARG A 62 6.00 -26.72 0.76
C ARG A 62 6.07 -25.70 1.90
N ALA A 63 6.69 -26.04 3.01
CA ALA A 63 6.97 -25.14 4.13
C ALA A 63 7.94 -24.00 3.74
N GLU A 64 8.91 -24.31 2.87
CA GLU A 64 9.93 -23.40 2.35
C GLU A 64 9.51 -22.68 1.07
N THR A 65 8.27 -22.87 0.60
CA THR A 65 7.77 -22.11 -0.56
C THR A 65 7.56 -20.66 -0.14
N VAL A 66 8.52 -19.81 -0.48
CA VAL A 66 8.52 -18.36 -0.25
C VAL A 66 7.90 -17.72 -1.50
N PRO A 67 6.66 -17.19 -1.44
CA PRO A 67 6.16 -16.37 -2.54
C PRO A 67 7.09 -15.17 -2.76
N PRO A 68 7.22 -14.67 -4.01
CA PRO A 68 8.09 -13.54 -4.32
C PRO A 68 7.81 -12.32 -3.43
N SER A 69 6.59 -12.21 -2.89
CA SER A 69 6.20 -11.14 -1.98
C SER A 69 6.53 -11.28 -0.51
N SER A 70 6.99 -12.46 -0.09
CA SER A 70 7.45 -12.72 1.28
C SER A 70 8.95 -12.49 1.48
N VAL A 71 9.69 -12.14 0.42
CA VAL A 71 11.05 -11.61 0.54
C VAL A 71 10.97 -10.22 1.15
N ARG A 72 10.88 -10.18 2.47
CA ARG A 72 10.87 -8.95 3.26
C ARG A 72 12.18 -8.20 2.94
N PRO A 73 12.14 -7.00 2.33
CA PRO A 73 13.37 -6.24 2.14
C PRO A 73 14.02 -5.99 3.50
N SER A 74 15.36 -6.10 3.52
CA SER A 74 16.22 -6.00 4.69
C SER A 74 15.87 -4.78 5.53
N ALA A 75 15.87 -4.97 6.86
CA ALA A 75 15.68 -4.00 7.95
C ALA A 75 14.97 -2.69 7.57
N MET A 76 13.75 -2.48 8.10
CA MET A 76 13.17 -1.14 8.19
C MET A 76 14.26 -0.15 8.62
N PRO A 77 14.48 0.98 7.91
CA PRO A 77 15.10 2.12 8.57
C PRO A 77 14.26 2.34 9.82
N GLU A 78 14.91 2.46 11.00
CA GLU A 78 14.22 2.61 12.29
C GLU A 78 13.02 3.53 12.10
N ALA A 79 11.81 2.96 12.25
CA ALA A 79 10.60 3.71 12.03
C ALA A 79 10.69 4.96 12.88
N SER A 80 10.83 6.12 12.23
CA SER A 80 10.96 7.37 12.95
C SER A 80 9.72 7.51 13.83
N ASP A 81 9.88 7.89 15.09
CA ASP A 81 8.72 8.07 15.95
C ASP A 81 7.85 9.21 15.37
N PRO A 82 6.57 8.95 15.01
CA PRO A 82 5.68 10.00 14.52
C PRO A 82 5.59 11.17 15.49
N ALA A 83 5.68 10.93 16.80
CA ALA A 83 5.66 11.97 17.81
C ALA A 83 6.90 12.87 17.73
N ALA A 84 8.08 12.30 17.46
CA ALA A 84 9.31 13.06 17.24
C ALA A 84 9.27 13.90 15.96
N LEU A 85 8.53 13.46 14.94
CA LEU A 85 8.38 14.17 13.68
C LEU A 85 7.30 15.27 13.69
N LEU A 86 6.44 15.34 14.73
CA LEU A 86 5.34 16.31 14.79
C LEU A 86 5.80 17.75 14.52
N HIS A 87 6.95 18.12 15.08
CA HIS A 87 7.53 19.47 14.97
C HIS A 87 8.82 19.52 14.15
N ALA A 88 9.29 18.37 13.64
CA ALA A 88 10.46 18.31 12.78
C ALA A 88 10.02 18.47 11.31
N PRO A 89 10.87 19.07 10.45
CA PRO A 89 10.66 19.03 9.01
C PRO A 89 10.48 17.59 8.54
N VAL A 90 9.58 17.36 7.59
CA VAL A 90 9.38 16.05 6.96
C VAL A 90 9.52 16.14 5.46
N ALA A 91 10.06 15.07 4.86
CA ALA A 91 10.19 14.92 3.43
C ALA A 91 9.72 13.52 3.00
N LEU A 92 9.30 13.38 1.74
CA LEU A 92 9.05 12.06 1.16
C LEU A 92 10.36 11.27 1.07
N SER A 93 10.25 9.98 1.33
CA SER A 93 11.34 9.03 1.12
C SER A 93 11.62 8.85 -0.37
N GLU A 94 12.89 8.79 -0.75
CA GLU A 94 13.30 8.54 -2.15
C GLU A 94 12.86 7.16 -2.66
N GLY A 95 12.62 6.21 -1.75
CA GLY A 95 12.08 4.89 -2.07
C GLY A 95 10.56 4.87 -2.31
N ALA A 96 9.84 5.95 -2.03
CA ALA A 96 8.40 6.04 -2.23
C ALA A 96 8.09 6.25 -3.72
N LYS A 97 7.61 5.21 -4.40
CA LYS A 97 7.26 5.31 -5.83
C LYS A 97 5.77 5.60 -5.98
N ARG A 98 5.43 6.59 -6.81
CA ARG A 98 4.06 6.81 -7.26
C ARG A 98 3.82 5.99 -8.52
N VAL A 99 2.77 5.18 -8.53
CA VAL A 99 2.41 4.29 -9.64
C VAL A 99 0.93 4.40 -9.93
N GLU A 100 0.56 4.31 -11.21
CA GLU A 100 -0.84 4.21 -11.61
C GLU A 100 -1.32 2.78 -11.42
N VAL A 101 -2.40 2.60 -10.67
CA VAL A 101 -3.02 1.28 -10.47
C VAL A 101 -4.52 1.37 -10.71
N PRO A 102 -5.12 0.32 -11.29
CA PRO A 102 -6.57 0.26 -11.41
C PRO A 102 -7.19 0.02 -10.03
N CYS A 103 -8.20 0.82 -9.69
CA CYS A 103 -8.93 0.78 -8.43
C CYS A 103 -10.43 0.80 -8.70
N ILE A 104 -11.21 0.25 -7.78
CA ILE A 104 -12.65 0.45 -7.76
C ILE A 104 -12.92 1.86 -7.22
N VAL A 105 -13.56 2.69 -8.03
CA VAL A 105 -13.98 4.05 -7.67
C VAL A 105 -15.46 4.17 -7.94
N GLY A 106 -16.25 4.23 -6.86
CA GLY A 106 -17.71 4.07 -6.96
C GLY A 106 -18.03 2.73 -7.61
N ASP A 107 -18.76 2.78 -8.73
CA ASP A 107 -19.22 1.60 -9.45
C ASP A 107 -18.31 1.19 -10.62
N PHE A 108 -17.19 1.90 -10.82
CA PHE A 108 -16.31 1.69 -11.98
C PHE A 108 -14.88 1.35 -11.57
N ILE A 109 -14.17 0.66 -12.47
CA ILE A 109 -12.72 0.49 -12.38
C ILE A 109 -12.04 1.65 -13.11
N GLU A 110 -11.24 2.42 -12.37
CA GLU A 110 -10.51 3.57 -12.86
C GLU A 110 -9.05 3.55 -12.41
N SER A 111 -8.16 4.19 -13.17
CA SER A 111 -6.76 4.36 -12.76
C SER A 111 -6.66 5.44 -11.67
N ARG A 112 -5.89 5.16 -10.62
CA ARG A 112 -5.57 6.12 -9.56
C ARG A 112 -4.08 6.08 -9.25
N ARG A 113 -3.55 7.25 -8.86
CA ARG A 113 -2.20 7.39 -8.33
C ARG A 113 -2.13 6.70 -6.97
N ALA A 114 -1.41 5.59 -6.92
CA ALA A 114 -1.07 4.90 -5.71
C ALA A 114 0.38 5.13 -5.32
N VAL A 115 0.66 4.88 -4.05
CA VAL A 115 1.99 4.98 -3.47
C VAL A 115 2.46 3.57 -3.16
N LEU A 116 3.62 3.19 -3.69
CA LEU A 116 4.32 1.97 -3.36
C LEU A 116 5.34 2.30 -2.25
N PRO A 117 5.10 1.84 -1.00
CA PRO A 117 6.08 1.98 0.06
C PRO A 117 7.40 1.27 -0.29
N PRO A 118 8.56 1.78 0.15
CA PRO A 118 9.88 1.22 -0.20
C PRO A 118 10.00 -0.27 0.11
N ASN A 119 9.30 -0.72 1.15
CA ASN A 119 9.38 -2.08 1.69
C ASN A 119 8.09 -2.89 1.51
N GLN A 120 7.19 -2.44 0.64
CA GLN A 120 5.98 -3.18 0.28
C GLN A 120 5.93 -3.40 -1.21
N LEU A 121 5.31 -4.51 -1.60
CA LEU A 121 5.05 -4.84 -3.00
C LEU A 121 3.69 -4.36 -3.47
N ARG A 122 2.87 -3.86 -2.54
CA ARG A 122 1.51 -3.45 -2.82
C ARG A 122 1.38 -1.92 -2.83
N PRO A 123 1.02 -1.32 -3.97
CA PRO A 123 0.64 0.07 -4.02
C PRO A 123 -0.63 0.34 -3.21
N VAL A 124 -0.68 1.49 -2.54
CA VAL A 124 -1.84 1.96 -1.78
C VAL A 124 -2.34 3.26 -2.38
N ALA A 125 -3.53 3.23 -2.99
CA ALA A 125 -4.21 4.43 -3.52
C ALA A 125 -5.03 5.13 -2.43
N TYR A 126 -5.69 4.36 -1.57
CA TYR A 126 -6.61 4.88 -0.55
C TYR A 126 -6.26 4.37 0.84
N LEU A 127 -6.31 5.25 1.84
CA LEU A 127 -6.19 4.92 3.26
C LEU A 127 -7.36 5.52 4.03
N GLY A 128 -8.16 4.69 4.69
CA GLY A 128 -9.37 5.15 5.40
C GLY A 128 -10.38 5.87 4.49
N GLY A 129 -10.44 5.52 3.21
CA GLY A 129 -11.32 6.17 2.23
C GLY A 129 -10.77 7.46 1.62
N ILE A 130 -9.57 7.91 2.01
CA ILE A 130 -8.93 9.11 1.48
C ILE A 130 -7.86 8.73 0.45
N GLU A 131 -7.86 9.40 -0.70
CA GLU A 131 -6.84 9.22 -1.73
C GLU A 131 -5.48 9.76 -1.24
N LEU A 132 -4.44 8.94 -1.29
CA LEU A 132 -3.13 9.29 -0.73
C LEU A 132 -2.34 10.25 -1.63
N ALA A 133 -2.45 10.15 -2.95
CA ALA A 133 -1.61 10.93 -3.85
C ALA A 133 -1.75 12.45 -3.68
N PRO A 134 -2.97 13.03 -3.60
CA PRO A 134 -3.13 14.45 -3.31
C PRO A 134 -2.54 14.87 -1.95
N LEU A 135 -2.59 13.99 -0.95
CA LEU A 135 -1.99 14.27 0.36
C LEU A 135 -0.46 14.31 0.28
N LEU A 136 0.15 13.44 -0.52
CA LEU A 136 1.60 13.43 -0.71
C LEU A 136 2.09 14.65 -1.51
N ASP A 137 1.28 15.18 -2.43
CA ASP A 137 1.58 16.43 -3.14
C ASP A 137 1.73 17.61 -2.13
N GLU A 138 1.03 17.57 -0.99
CA GLU A 138 1.18 18.54 0.10
C GLU A 138 2.44 18.34 0.94
N VAL A 139 2.97 17.13 1.02
CA VAL A 139 4.22 16.85 1.73
C VAL A 139 5.41 17.45 0.97
N GLU A 140 5.38 17.39 -0.37
CA GLU A 140 6.43 17.93 -1.24
C GLU A 140 6.59 19.45 -1.11
N ARG A 141 5.56 20.16 -0.62
CA ARG A 141 5.65 21.59 -0.29
C ARG A 141 6.51 21.88 0.94
N GLY A 142 6.99 20.86 1.65
CA GLY A 142 7.86 20.98 2.83
C GLY A 142 7.14 21.52 4.07
N GLY A 143 7.83 21.52 5.20
CA GLY A 143 7.29 21.93 6.50
C GLY A 143 7.30 20.79 7.53
N THR A 144 6.74 21.05 8.71
CA THR A 144 6.65 20.03 9.75
C THR A 144 5.52 19.05 9.49
N LEU A 145 5.53 17.89 10.15
CA LEU A 145 4.43 16.93 10.05
C LEU A 145 3.09 17.57 10.46
N LEU A 146 3.10 18.44 11.48
CA LEU A 146 1.92 19.19 11.90
C LEU A 146 1.44 20.18 10.83
N ASP A 147 2.35 20.87 10.14
CA ASP A 147 1.99 21.79 9.05
C ASP A 147 1.36 21.03 7.88
N VAL A 148 1.92 19.88 7.53
CA VAL A 148 1.37 18.97 6.51
C VAL A 148 -0.06 18.56 6.88
N VAL A 149 -0.25 18.06 8.10
CA VAL A 149 -1.58 17.61 8.57
C VAL A 149 -2.57 18.78 8.63
N ARG A 150 -2.13 19.99 9.01
CA ARG A 150 -2.96 21.21 8.93
C ARG A 150 -3.34 21.54 7.49
N ARG A 151 -2.45 21.40 6.51
CA ARG A 151 -2.81 21.59 5.10
C ARG A 151 -3.81 20.55 4.59
N TRP A 152 -3.79 19.34 5.14
CA TRP A 152 -4.79 18.31 4.84
C TRP A 152 -6.15 18.61 5.45
N SER A 153 -6.24 19.46 6.48
CA SER A 153 -7.49 19.71 7.21
C SER A 153 -8.61 20.30 6.35
N ARG A 154 -8.28 20.79 5.15
CA ARG A 154 -9.27 21.25 4.17
C ARG A 154 -10.07 20.10 3.51
N TRP A 155 -9.57 18.87 3.60
CA TRP A 155 -10.21 17.67 3.00
C TRP A 155 -10.39 16.52 4.00
N VAL A 156 -9.56 16.46 5.05
CA VAL A 156 -9.50 15.34 5.98
C VAL A 156 -9.61 15.86 7.42
N PRO A 157 -10.50 15.30 8.26
CA PRO A 157 -10.54 15.65 9.67
C PRO A 157 -9.18 15.48 10.35
N MET A 158 -8.82 16.38 11.27
CA MET A 158 -7.51 16.41 11.93
C MET A 158 -7.07 15.05 12.48
N ARG A 159 -7.97 14.35 13.17
CA ARG A 159 -7.70 13.02 13.73
C ARG A 159 -7.29 12.01 12.66
N GLN A 160 -8.07 11.94 11.57
CA GLN A 160 -7.79 11.05 10.46
C GLN A 160 -6.51 11.46 9.71
N GLY A 161 -6.22 12.76 9.63
CA GLY A 161 -4.95 13.27 9.10
C GLY A 161 -3.74 12.79 9.91
N LEU A 162 -3.83 12.80 11.25
CA LEU A 162 -2.78 12.27 12.12
C LEU A 162 -2.62 10.75 11.98
N GLU A 163 -3.71 10.00 11.83
CA GLU A 163 -3.66 8.55 11.58
C GLU A 163 -2.98 8.22 10.25
N ILE A 164 -3.31 8.96 9.18
CA ILE A 164 -2.65 8.84 7.88
C ILE A 164 -1.17 9.20 7.99
N ALA A 165 -0.83 10.31 8.64
CA ALA A 165 0.56 10.71 8.87
C ALA A 165 1.36 9.64 9.62
N GLY A 166 0.81 9.10 10.70
CA GLY A 166 1.42 8.01 11.47
C GLY A 166 1.63 6.76 10.62
N TRP A 167 0.65 6.40 9.78
CA TRP A 167 0.79 5.29 8.83
C TRP A 167 1.94 5.53 7.85
N LEU A 168 2.03 6.72 7.24
CA LEU A 168 3.09 7.05 6.29
C LEU A 168 4.49 6.97 6.93
N VAL A 169 4.64 7.46 8.16
CA VAL A 169 5.90 7.36 8.92
C VAL A 169 6.24 5.89 9.22
N ALA A 170 5.28 5.11 9.75
CA ALA A 170 5.48 3.70 10.08
C ALA A 170 5.84 2.84 8.85
N HIS A 171 5.44 3.28 7.65
CA HIS A 171 5.71 2.61 6.38
C HIS A 171 6.96 3.15 5.66
N GLY A 172 7.73 4.04 6.29
CA GLY A 172 8.96 4.60 5.75
C GLY A 172 8.74 5.51 4.53
N LEU A 173 7.53 6.06 4.37
CA LEU A 173 7.18 7.00 3.30
C LEU A 173 7.56 8.43 3.66
N LEU A 174 7.63 8.75 4.95
CA LEU A 174 8.08 10.04 5.47
C LEU A 174 9.38 9.86 6.24
N ARG A 175 10.33 10.76 6.01
CA ARG A 175 11.61 10.87 6.72
C ARG A 175 11.77 12.26 7.31
N PRO A 176 12.61 12.45 8.35
CA PRO A 176 13.06 13.78 8.74
C PRO A 176 13.62 14.53 7.52
N GLY A 177 13.12 15.74 7.28
CA GLY A 177 13.60 16.64 6.23
C GLY A 177 14.87 17.38 6.68
N ASP A 178 15.66 17.84 5.70
CA ASP A 178 16.84 18.65 5.98
C ASP A 178 16.41 20.04 6.51
N PRO A 179 16.89 20.49 7.69
CA PRO A 179 16.57 21.80 8.23
C PRO A 179 17.07 22.98 7.36
N ALA A 180 17.92 22.75 6.35
CA ALA A 180 18.56 23.81 5.56
C ALA A 180 17.72 24.41 4.41
N LEU A 181 16.52 23.91 4.12
CA LEU A 181 15.67 24.37 2.98
C LEU A 181 14.54 25.34 3.38
N ARG A 182 14.79 26.25 4.34
CA ARG A 182 13.82 27.30 4.70
C ARG A 182 13.91 28.54 3.81
#